data_AF-A0A843EP91-F1
#
_entry.id   AF-A0A843EP91-F1
#
_cell.length_a   1.000
_cell.length_b   1.000
_cell.length_c   1.000
_cell.angle_alpha   90.00
_cell.angle_beta   90.00
_cell.angle_gamma   90.00
#
_symmetry.space_group_name_H-M   'P 1'
#
loop_
_entity.id
_entity.type
_entity.pdbx_description
1 polymer ?
#
loop_
_entity_poly.entity_id
_entity_poly.type
_entity_poly.pdbx_seq_one_letter_code
_entity_poly.pdbx_strand_id
1 'polypeptide(L)'
;EYANIRCKDCKKSYRVSSFLDNEKACKCGSSNFEFKINHSGVHRLEIIPYLPLSGNYMVLMSGLSSWGRESFKRVLNVLKQQRRGVVKTVTPIVKYKENGRTITKRVPLDSEFADSYEDELRRRFGKGVRIERLEFHRTKPTIINDKHTCTNLALAYVKHAEDIVERHGEAIFEDKIKDLNNLKIYDEIIYSVNLEKPEFIDSSDLEDWRKDKINKTLEELGLIDKFGHLDRGLKKDLKEREKIKTKIFADIAPSLILWDISKYYLCTSQDRRKRYGSPFPYIRGDIDRQQRKVFQNPHTQVVNLLREKEKEHILSVPDMDLLLHKKFKFEGKIKNLNIKLNYAAVGPAIVFTNSNYSIKEVSYAFKVGEKSIKREINNMKSIRKPNTKRSRDFIDLVKNKS
;
A
#
# COMPACT_ATOMS: atom_id res chain seq x y z
N GLU A 1 -5.12 -10.35 -17.86
CA GLU A 1 -4.09 -9.51 -17.20
C GLU A 1 -3.61 -10.18 -15.92
N TYR A 2 -4.54 -10.55 -15.06
CA TYR A 2 -4.30 -11.22 -13.78
C TYR A 2 -4.06 -12.72 -13.92
N ALA A 3 -4.76 -13.34 -14.87
CA ALA A 3 -4.55 -14.73 -15.26
C ALA A 3 -4.94 -14.93 -16.72
N ASN A 4 -4.50 -16.05 -17.28
CA ASN A 4 -4.88 -16.53 -18.59
C ASN A 4 -5.34 -17.99 -18.46
N ILE A 5 -6.25 -18.39 -19.32
CA ILE A 5 -6.70 -19.77 -19.44
C ILE A 5 -5.88 -20.40 -20.54
N ARG A 6 -5.14 -21.47 -20.25
CA ARG A 6 -4.33 -22.18 -21.24
C ARG A 6 -4.94 -23.53 -21.50
N CYS A 7 -5.17 -23.86 -22.77
CA CYS A 7 -5.55 -25.22 -23.16
C CYS A 7 -4.35 -26.14 -22.96
N LYS A 8 -4.54 -27.29 -22.31
CA LYS A 8 -3.45 -28.25 -22.08
C LYS A 8 -3.00 -28.92 -23.37
N ASP A 9 -3.93 -29.18 -24.28
CA ASP A 9 -3.66 -29.95 -25.50
C ASP A 9 -2.94 -29.10 -26.56
N CYS A 10 -3.51 -27.96 -26.95
CA CYS A 10 -2.90 -27.10 -27.97
C CYS A 10 -1.98 -26.00 -27.39
N LYS A 11 -1.83 -25.93 -26.06
CA LYS A 11 -1.02 -24.93 -25.33
C LYS A 11 -1.41 -23.45 -25.57
N LYS A 12 -2.49 -23.20 -26.31
CA LYS A 12 -2.96 -21.85 -26.62
C LYS A 12 -3.51 -21.17 -25.37
N SER A 13 -3.15 -19.90 -25.19
CA SER A 13 -3.53 -19.11 -24.03
C SER A 13 -4.57 -18.05 -24.41
N TYR A 14 -5.62 -17.97 -23.60
CA TYR A 14 -6.77 -17.09 -23.77
C TYR A 14 -6.85 -16.13 -22.59
N ARG A 15 -7.29 -14.89 -22.86
CA ARG A 15 -7.73 -13.98 -21.80
C ARG A 15 -9.04 -14.51 -21.23
N VAL A 16 -9.24 -14.36 -19.92
CA VAL A 16 -10.45 -14.87 -19.24
C VAL A 16 -11.74 -14.33 -19.87
N SER A 17 -11.82 -13.01 -20.13
CA SER A 17 -13.00 -12.41 -20.77
C SER A 17 -13.28 -13.04 -22.13
N SER A 18 -12.27 -13.06 -23.00
CA SER A 18 -12.38 -13.66 -24.33
C SER A 18 -12.69 -15.16 -24.30
N PHE A 19 -12.35 -15.87 -23.23
CA PHE A 19 -12.68 -17.27 -23.07
C PHE A 19 -14.14 -17.47 -22.66
N LEU A 20 -14.66 -16.62 -21.77
CA LEU A 20 -16.06 -16.61 -21.37
C LEU A 20 -16.97 -16.23 -22.55
N ASP A 21 -16.55 -15.27 -23.36
CA ASP A 21 -17.29 -14.83 -24.55
C ASP A 21 -17.32 -15.88 -25.67
N ASN A 22 -16.35 -16.79 -25.72
CA ASN A 22 -16.25 -17.86 -26.73
C ASN A 22 -16.78 -19.21 -26.21
N GLU A 23 -17.88 -19.21 -25.45
CA GLU A 23 -18.55 -20.42 -24.94
C GLU A 23 -17.64 -21.41 -24.19
N LYS A 24 -16.51 -20.94 -23.66
CA LYS A 24 -15.51 -21.77 -22.96
C LYS A 24 -14.90 -22.88 -23.83
N ALA A 25 -14.91 -22.72 -25.16
CA ALA A 25 -14.38 -23.71 -26.10
C ALA A 25 -12.99 -23.33 -26.62
N CYS A 26 -12.12 -24.33 -26.81
CA CYS A 26 -10.87 -24.15 -27.51
C CYS A 26 -11.07 -24.36 -29.01
N LYS A 27 -10.27 -23.69 -29.85
CA LYS A 27 -10.27 -23.93 -31.30
C LYS A 27 -9.90 -25.36 -31.69
N CYS A 28 -9.26 -26.12 -30.80
CA CYS A 28 -8.93 -27.52 -31.00
C CYS A 28 -10.00 -28.50 -30.48
N GLY A 29 -11.17 -28.01 -30.03
CA GLY A 29 -12.24 -28.85 -29.48
C GLY A 29 -12.00 -29.35 -28.05
N SER A 30 -10.81 -29.14 -27.49
CA SER A 30 -10.48 -29.53 -26.11
C SER A 30 -11.27 -28.74 -25.07
N SER A 31 -11.76 -29.46 -24.06
CA SER A 31 -12.34 -28.94 -22.82
C SER A 31 -11.34 -28.88 -21.66
N ASN A 32 -10.08 -29.28 -21.88
CA ASN A 32 -9.08 -29.40 -20.83
C ASN A 32 -8.22 -28.14 -20.71
N PHE A 33 -8.53 -27.32 -19.70
CA PHE A 33 -7.87 -26.04 -19.48
C PHE A 33 -7.16 -25.97 -18.13
N GLU A 34 -6.10 -25.17 -18.07
CA GLU A 34 -5.40 -24.77 -16.86
C GLU A 34 -5.53 -23.25 -16.67
N PHE A 35 -5.74 -22.81 -15.43
CA PHE A 35 -5.73 -21.40 -15.08
C PHE A 35 -4.32 -20.98 -14.67
N LYS A 36 -3.68 -20.14 -15.48
CA LYS A 36 -2.32 -19.64 -15.22
C LYS A 36 -2.35 -18.20 -14.73
N ILE A 37 -2.01 -18.03 -13.45
CA ILE A 37 -1.88 -16.72 -12.83
C ILE A 37 -0.64 -16.01 -13.37
N ASN A 38 -0.79 -14.75 -13.74
CA ASN A 38 0.32 -13.90 -14.12
C ASN A 38 1.03 -13.40 -12.86
N HIS A 39 2.03 -14.14 -12.38
CA HIS A 39 2.77 -13.80 -11.16
C HIS A 39 3.55 -12.49 -11.23
N SER A 40 3.92 -12.03 -12.43
CA SER A 40 4.58 -10.71 -12.64
C SER A 40 3.59 -9.54 -12.66
N GLY A 41 2.29 -9.83 -12.73
CA GLY A 41 1.23 -8.83 -12.66
C GLY A 41 1.15 -8.16 -11.29
N VAL A 42 0.49 -7.02 -11.24
CA VAL A 42 0.13 -6.37 -9.98
C VAL A 42 -1.31 -6.70 -9.67
N HIS A 43 -1.52 -7.64 -8.77
CA HIS A 43 -2.80 -8.07 -8.26
C HIS A 43 -2.60 -8.74 -6.90
N ARG A 44 -3.70 -8.81 -6.15
CA ARG A 44 -3.87 -9.63 -4.97
C ARG A 44 -5.21 -10.34 -5.17
N LEU A 45 -5.18 -11.62 -5.49
CA LEU A 45 -6.41 -12.38 -5.75
C LEU A 45 -7.07 -12.82 -4.44
N GLU A 46 -6.28 -12.88 -3.38
CA GLU A 46 -6.64 -13.31 -2.03
C GLU A 46 -7.67 -12.37 -1.38
N ILE A 47 -7.74 -11.11 -1.81
CA ILE A 47 -8.76 -10.16 -1.31
C ILE A 47 -10.12 -10.32 -1.99
N ILE A 48 -10.20 -11.02 -3.14
CA ILE A 48 -11.43 -11.11 -3.94
C ILE A 48 -12.62 -11.66 -3.14
N PRO A 49 -12.48 -12.73 -2.34
CA PRO A 49 -13.60 -13.26 -1.55
C PRO A 49 -14.17 -12.25 -0.54
N TYR A 50 -13.37 -11.25 -0.14
CA TYR A 50 -13.73 -10.27 0.87
C TYR A 50 -14.18 -8.92 0.28
N LEU A 51 -14.22 -8.79 -1.05
CA LEU A 51 -14.75 -7.60 -1.70
C LEU A 51 -16.28 -7.53 -1.45
N PRO A 52 -16.80 -6.41 -0.90
CA PRO A 52 -18.23 -6.27 -0.67
C PRO A 52 -19.03 -6.39 -1.97
N LEU A 53 -20.06 -7.24 -1.96
CA LEU A 53 -21.03 -7.41 -3.04
C LEU A 53 -22.38 -6.83 -2.58
N SER A 54 -23.02 -6.02 -3.43
CA SER A 54 -24.40 -5.55 -3.24
C SER A 54 -24.70 -4.88 -1.89
N GLY A 55 -23.75 -4.11 -1.34
CA GLY A 55 -23.98 -3.30 -0.14
C GLY A 55 -23.78 -4.02 1.20
N ASN A 56 -23.29 -5.26 1.22
CA ASN A 56 -22.99 -6.01 2.46
C ASN A 56 -21.81 -5.43 3.29
N TYR A 57 -21.30 -4.25 2.96
CA TYR A 57 -20.14 -3.64 3.62
C TYR A 57 -20.39 -3.36 5.11
N MET A 58 -21.64 -3.06 5.52
CA MET A 58 -21.97 -2.83 6.94
C MET A 58 -21.84 -4.11 7.76
N VAL A 59 -22.23 -5.26 7.19
CA VAL A 59 -22.11 -6.57 7.84
C VAL A 59 -20.64 -6.96 7.96
N LEU A 60 -19.86 -6.77 6.90
CA LEU A 60 -18.42 -7.02 6.93
C LEU A 60 -17.70 -6.10 7.93
N MET A 61 -18.16 -4.86 8.08
CA MET A 61 -17.62 -3.88 9.04
C MET A 61 -17.97 -4.22 10.49
N SER A 62 -19.20 -4.65 10.77
CA SER A 62 -19.64 -4.98 12.12
C SER A 62 -18.86 -6.16 12.69
N GLY A 63 -18.60 -7.16 11.84
CA GLY A 63 -17.80 -8.34 12.16
C GLY A 63 -16.29 -8.14 12.18
N LEU A 64 -15.78 -6.90 12.15
CA LEU A 64 -14.35 -6.63 12.36
C LEU A 64 -14.01 -6.67 13.86
N SER A 65 -12.88 -7.32 14.16
CA SER A 65 -12.23 -7.26 15.47
C SER A 65 -11.87 -5.82 15.87
N SER A 66 -11.57 -5.60 17.16
CA SER A 66 -11.17 -4.27 17.66
C SER A 66 -9.94 -3.72 16.92
N TRP A 67 -8.93 -4.56 16.71
CA TRP A 67 -7.73 -4.20 15.94
C TRP A 67 -8.02 -4.12 14.43
N GLY A 68 -8.96 -4.92 13.91
CA GLY A 68 -9.42 -4.86 12.52
C GLY A 68 -10.06 -3.51 12.18
N ARG A 69 -10.86 -2.95 13.09
CA ARG A 69 -11.41 -1.58 12.95
C ARG A 69 -10.33 -0.51 12.93
N GLU A 70 -9.27 -0.68 13.71
CA GLU A 70 -8.12 0.22 13.70
C GLU A 70 -7.31 0.10 12.39
N SER A 71 -7.05 -1.13 11.95
CA SER A 71 -6.47 -1.46 10.65
C SER A 71 -7.24 -0.82 9.50
N PHE A 72 -8.57 -0.92 9.51
CA PHE A 72 -9.46 -0.29 8.54
C PHE A 72 -9.30 1.23 8.49
N LYS A 73 -9.25 1.91 9.65
CA LYS A 73 -8.97 3.36 9.71
C LYS A 73 -7.60 3.70 9.13
N ARG A 74 -6.57 2.90 9.41
CA ARG A 74 -5.21 3.09 8.87
C ARG A 74 -5.17 2.95 7.36
N VAL A 75 -5.81 1.91 6.81
CA VAL A 75 -5.92 1.73 5.34
C VAL A 75 -6.67 2.90 4.71
N LEU A 76 -7.80 3.34 5.29
CA LEU A 76 -8.51 4.52 4.80
C LEU A 76 -7.65 5.78 4.82
N ASN A 77 -6.83 5.98 5.86
CA ASN A 77 -5.92 7.12 5.95
C ASN A 77 -4.79 7.07 4.90
N VAL A 78 -4.31 5.87 4.56
CA VAL A 78 -3.36 5.65 3.46
C VAL A 78 -4.00 6.05 2.12
N LEU A 79 -5.21 5.58 1.84
CA LEU A 79 -5.90 5.84 0.57
C LEU A 79 -6.40 7.28 0.44
N LYS A 80 -6.85 7.86 1.56
CA LYS A 80 -7.48 9.19 1.67
C LYS A 80 -7.08 9.84 2.99
N GLN A 81 -6.15 10.79 2.96
CA GLN A 81 -5.82 11.56 4.16
C GLN A 81 -7.03 12.43 4.58
N GLN A 82 -7.63 12.12 5.73
CA GLN A 82 -8.93 12.68 6.11
C GLN A 82 -8.85 14.12 6.65
N ARG A 83 -7.72 14.57 7.21
CA ARG A 83 -7.75 15.65 8.22
C ARG A 83 -7.35 17.06 7.78
N ARG A 84 -6.54 17.28 6.74
CA ARG A 84 -6.17 18.65 6.32
C ARG A 84 -6.02 18.75 4.79
N GLY A 85 -6.63 19.78 4.19
CA GLY A 85 -6.33 20.13 2.79
C GLY A 85 -4.90 20.64 2.73
N VAL A 86 -4.03 19.92 2.02
CA VAL A 86 -2.62 20.29 1.90
C VAL A 86 -2.43 21.10 0.62
N VAL A 87 -1.52 22.06 0.64
CA VAL A 87 -1.16 22.85 -0.55
C VAL A 87 -0.59 21.88 -1.61
N LYS A 88 -1.31 21.74 -2.73
CA LYS A 88 -0.98 20.86 -3.86
C LYS A 88 -0.02 21.54 -4.84
N THR A 89 -0.31 22.79 -5.17
CA THR A 89 0.51 23.64 -6.02
C THR A 89 0.47 25.06 -5.46
N VAL A 90 1.59 25.74 -5.59
CA VAL A 90 1.67 27.18 -5.39
C VAL A 90 1.83 27.77 -6.77
N THR A 91 0.94 28.67 -7.16
CA THR A 91 1.06 29.40 -8.42
C THR A 91 1.53 30.82 -8.09
N PRO A 92 2.84 31.07 -8.03
CA PRO A 92 3.37 32.42 -7.98
C PRO A 92 3.04 33.18 -9.26
N ILE A 93 2.52 34.39 -9.10
CA ILE A 93 2.44 35.41 -10.14
C ILE A 93 3.70 36.25 -10.01
N VAL A 94 4.60 36.13 -10.98
CA VAL A 94 5.90 36.80 -10.96
C VAL A 94 5.98 37.90 -12.01
N LYS A 95 6.63 39.00 -11.65
CA LYS A 95 7.08 40.05 -12.57
C LYS A 95 8.57 39.90 -12.81
N TYR A 96 8.98 39.89 -14.07
CA TYR A 96 10.38 39.89 -14.47
C TYR A 96 10.57 40.72 -15.75
N LYS A 97 11.80 41.19 -15.98
CA LYS A 97 12.15 41.94 -17.19
C LYS A 97 12.63 40.96 -18.26
N GLU A 98 11.98 41.00 -19.42
CA GLU A 98 12.37 40.24 -20.61
C GLU A 98 12.35 41.22 -21.79
N ASN A 99 13.48 41.36 -22.49
CA ASN A 99 13.64 42.30 -23.62
C ASN A 99 13.19 43.74 -23.33
N GLY A 100 13.57 44.27 -22.16
CA GLY A 100 13.28 45.66 -21.75
C GLY A 100 11.84 45.93 -21.28
N ARG A 101 10.92 44.95 -21.40
CA ARG A 101 9.53 45.07 -20.93
C ARG A 101 9.32 44.26 -19.65
N THR A 102 8.53 44.80 -18.72
CA THR A 102 8.12 44.08 -17.52
C THR A 102 6.95 43.15 -17.86
N ILE A 103 7.15 41.85 -17.71
CA ILE A 103 6.14 40.83 -18.01
C ILE A 103 5.66 40.21 -16.69
N THR A 104 4.33 40.10 -16.55
CA THR A 104 3.70 39.36 -15.45
C THR A 104 3.32 37.96 -15.95
N LYS A 105 3.80 36.91 -15.30
CA LYS A 105 3.52 35.52 -15.69
C LYS A 105 3.06 34.68 -14.50
N ARG A 106 2.03 33.87 -14.71
CA ARG A 106 1.62 32.81 -13.78
C ARG A 106 2.54 31.61 -13.98
N VAL A 107 3.23 31.19 -12.93
CA VAL A 107 4.15 30.05 -12.98
C VAL A 107 3.61 28.97 -12.04
N PRO A 108 3.05 27.87 -12.54
CA PRO A 108 2.67 26.77 -11.66
C PRO A 108 3.94 26.12 -11.11
N LEU A 109 4.09 26.11 -9.78
CA LEU A 109 5.10 25.33 -9.08
C LEU A 109 4.45 24.13 -8.38
N ASP A 110 5.04 22.96 -8.58
CA ASP A 110 4.63 21.74 -7.90
C ASP A 110 4.87 21.82 -6.38
N SER A 111 4.12 21.05 -5.60
CA SER A 111 4.27 20.94 -4.12
C SER A 111 5.70 20.61 -3.66
N GLU A 112 6.56 20.10 -4.53
CA GLU A 112 7.97 19.82 -4.25
C GLU A 112 8.77 21.09 -3.96
N PHE A 113 8.34 22.24 -4.50
CA PHE A 113 8.94 23.55 -4.29
C PHE A 113 8.12 24.43 -3.32
N ALA A 114 7.12 23.87 -2.63
CA ALA A 114 6.29 24.64 -1.71
C ALA A 114 7.10 25.29 -0.57
N ASP A 115 8.20 24.64 -0.17
CA ASP A 115 9.09 25.12 0.90
C ASP A 115 10.22 26.05 0.39
N SER A 116 10.38 26.20 -0.94
CA SER A 116 11.51 26.89 -1.59
C SER A 116 11.16 27.50 -2.95
N TYR A 117 9.95 28.07 -3.07
CA TYR A 117 9.44 28.60 -4.34
C TYR A 117 10.31 29.75 -4.88
N GLU A 118 10.90 30.56 -3.99
CA GLU A 118 11.72 31.69 -4.37
C GLU A 118 13.03 31.27 -5.06
N ASP A 119 13.69 30.24 -4.54
CA ASP A 119 14.94 29.72 -5.12
C ASP A 119 14.69 29.12 -6.51
N GLU A 120 13.60 28.38 -6.68
CA GLU A 120 13.23 27.80 -7.98
C GLU A 120 12.84 28.88 -9.00
N LEU A 121 12.16 29.95 -8.57
CA LEU A 121 11.84 31.08 -9.45
C LEU A 121 13.06 31.87 -9.87
N ARG A 122 13.99 32.12 -8.94
CA ARG A 122 15.28 32.77 -9.24
C ARG A 122 16.15 31.93 -10.17
N ARG A 123 16.08 30.59 -10.04
CA ARG A 123 16.73 29.67 -10.97
C ARG A 123 16.17 29.75 -12.38
N ARG A 124 14.84 29.91 -12.52
CA ARG A 124 14.16 29.94 -13.84
C ARG A 124 14.22 31.29 -14.55
N PHE A 125 14.13 32.40 -13.79
CA PHE A 125 13.96 33.75 -14.36
C PHE A 125 15.06 34.74 -13.94
N GLY A 126 16.05 34.29 -13.17
CA GLY A 126 17.16 35.13 -12.69
C GLY A 126 16.85 35.90 -11.40
N LYS A 127 17.85 36.64 -10.90
CA LYS A 127 17.79 37.36 -9.62
C LYS A 127 16.80 38.55 -9.61
N GLY A 128 16.34 39.01 -10.77
CA GLY A 128 15.44 40.17 -10.91
C GLY A 128 13.94 39.85 -10.84
N VAL A 129 13.57 38.61 -10.47
CA VAL A 129 12.17 38.21 -10.33
C VAL A 129 11.56 38.83 -9.06
N ARG A 130 10.36 39.39 -9.19
CA ARG A 130 9.54 39.84 -8.05
C ARG A 130 8.25 39.03 -8.00
N ILE A 131 7.95 38.43 -6.85
CA ILE A 131 6.69 37.73 -6.61
C ILE A 131 5.64 38.77 -6.22
N GLU A 132 4.57 38.88 -7.00
CA GLU A 132 3.45 39.79 -6.67
C GLU A 132 2.42 39.11 -5.78
N ARG A 133 2.09 37.85 -6.10
CA ARG A 133 1.04 37.10 -5.40
C ARG A 133 1.34 35.62 -5.44
N LEU A 134 0.98 34.93 -4.36
CA LEU A 134 0.97 33.48 -4.27
C LEU A 134 -0.48 32.98 -4.24
N GLU A 135 -0.84 32.12 -5.18
CA GLU A 135 -2.12 31.39 -5.13
C GLU A 135 -1.87 29.97 -4.62
N PHE A 136 -2.46 29.64 -3.48
CA PHE A 136 -2.33 28.32 -2.86
C PHE A 136 -3.51 27.44 -3.26
N HIS A 137 -3.27 26.42 -4.09
CA HIS A 137 -4.29 25.44 -4.43
C HIS A 137 -4.24 24.29 -3.44
N ARG A 138 -5.18 24.24 -2.49
CA ARG A 138 -5.26 23.16 -1.51
C ARG A 138 -6.08 22.01 -2.06
N THR A 139 -5.60 20.78 -1.91
CA THR A 139 -6.41 19.58 -2.18
C THR A 139 -6.25 18.58 -1.06
N LYS A 140 -7.27 17.74 -0.85
CA LYS A 140 -7.13 16.56 -0.01
C LYS A 140 -6.27 15.56 -0.79
N PRO A 141 -5.08 15.17 -0.28
CA PRO A 141 -4.24 14.20 -0.96
C PRO A 141 -4.92 12.84 -0.88
N THR A 142 -5.50 12.40 -1.99
CA THR A 142 -6.18 11.09 -2.12
C THR A 142 -5.49 10.27 -3.20
N ILE A 143 -5.07 9.05 -2.88
CA ILE A 143 -4.47 8.14 -3.87
C ILE A 143 -5.56 7.58 -4.78
N ILE A 144 -6.72 7.25 -4.18
CA ILE A 144 -7.92 6.80 -4.86
C ILE A 144 -9.01 7.86 -4.67
N ASN A 145 -9.63 8.29 -5.78
CA ASN A 145 -10.59 9.41 -5.75
C ASN A 145 -12.02 9.00 -5.35
N ASP A 146 -12.36 7.72 -5.41
CA ASP A 146 -13.69 7.24 -5.10
C ASP A 146 -13.81 6.72 -3.65
N LYS A 147 -14.85 7.17 -2.94
CA LYS A 147 -15.09 6.81 -1.53
C LYS A 147 -15.48 5.34 -1.40
N HIS A 148 -16.37 4.85 -2.26
CA HIS A 148 -16.87 3.47 -2.17
C HIS A 148 -15.74 2.48 -2.46
N THR A 149 -14.92 2.76 -3.47
CA THR A 149 -13.73 1.99 -3.79
C THR A 149 -12.75 1.96 -2.61
N CYS A 150 -12.49 3.10 -1.96
CA CYS A 150 -11.64 3.14 -0.77
C CYS A 150 -12.19 2.25 0.35
N THR A 151 -13.49 2.34 0.65
CA THR A 151 -14.14 1.52 1.68
C THR A 151 -14.08 0.03 1.35
N ASN A 152 -14.40 -0.33 0.10
CA ASN A 152 -14.45 -1.72 -0.34
C ASN A 152 -13.06 -2.36 -0.34
N LEU A 153 -12.05 -1.66 -0.84
CA LEU A 153 -10.65 -2.13 -0.77
C LEU A 153 -10.20 -2.23 0.69
N ALA A 154 -10.44 -1.20 1.51
CA ALA A 154 -10.04 -1.23 2.91
C ALA A 154 -10.66 -2.41 3.65
N LEU A 155 -11.96 -2.68 3.46
CA LEU A 155 -12.62 -3.85 4.03
C LEU A 155 -11.99 -5.16 3.54
N ALA A 156 -11.78 -5.31 2.23
CA ALA A 156 -11.27 -6.55 1.67
C ALA A 156 -9.84 -6.86 2.16
N TYR A 157 -8.97 -5.86 2.22
CA TYR A 157 -7.61 -6.04 2.75
C TYR A 157 -7.61 -6.32 4.26
N VAL A 158 -8.50 -5.68 5.04
CA VAL A 158 -8.59 -5.92 6.48
C VAL A 158 -9.13 -7.31 6.77
N LYS A 159 -10.17 -7.75 6.05
CA LYS A 159 -10.70 -9.12 6.21
C LYS A 159 -9.69 -10.18 5.83
N HIS A 160 -8.94 -9.94 4.75
CA HIS A 160 -7.81 -10.80 4.43
C HIS A 160 -6.72 -10.79 5.51
N ALA A 161 -6.46 -9.65 6.15
CA ALA A 161 -5.54 -9.59 7.29
C ALA A 161 -6.07 -10.33 8.54
N GLU A 162 -7.39 -10.31 8.78
CA GLU A 162 -8.01 -11.11 9.85
C GLU A 162 -7.80 -12.61 9.59
N ASP A 163 -7.95 -13.06 8.36
CA ASP A 163 -7.68 -14.46 7.97
C ASP A 163 -6.20 -14.85 8.17
N ILE A 164 -5.25 -13.97 7.82
CA ILE A 164 -3.82 -14.18 8.10
C ILE A 164 -3.57 -14.29 9.62
N VAL A 165 -4.20 -13.44 10.43
CA VAL A 165 -4.06 -13.46 11.89
C VAL A 165 -4.76 -14.67 12.49
N GLU A 166 -5.86 -15.15 11.92
CA GLU A 166 -6.52 -16.39 12.37
C GLU A 166 -5.59 -17.60 12.15
N ARG A 167 -4.91 -17.66 11.00
CA ARG A 167 -3.98 -18.75 10.66
C ARG A 167 -2.66 -18.73 11.45
N HIS A 168 -2.18 -17.56 11.85
CA HIS A 168 -0.84 -17.40 12.42
C HIS A 168 -0.77 -16.69 13.78
N GLY A 169 -1.90 -16.19 14.29
CA GLY A 169 -1.97 -15.35 15.48
C GLY A 169 -1.46 -16.02 16.74
N GLU A 170 -1.79 -17.31 16.93
CA GLU A 170 -1.31 -18.10 18.06
C GLU A 170 0.21 -18.21 18.06
N ALA A 171 0.82 -18.63 16.94
CA ALA A 171 2.27 -18.68 16.80
C ALA A 171 2.95 -17.31 17.02
N ILE A 172 2.32 -16.21 16.58
CA ILE A 172 2.85 -14.86 16.82
C ILE A 172 2.80 -14.48 18.31
N PHE A 173 1.79 -14.96 19.03
CA PHE A 173 1.71 -14.78 20.48
C PHE A 173 2.73 -15.66 21.21
N GLU A 174 2.87 -16.93 20.85
CA GLU A 174 3.87 -17.84 21.43
C GLU A 174 5.31 -17.30 21.27
N ASP A 175 5.63 -16.71 20.13
CA ASP A 175 6.94 -16.13 19.85
C ASP A 175 7.28 -14.91 20.75
N LYS A 176 6.28 -14.27 21.39
CA LYS A 176 6.44 -12.93 22.04
C LYS A 176 5.89 -12.81 23.45
N ILE A 177 4.99 -13.70 23.85
CA ILE A 177 4.34 -13.70 25.16
C ILE A 177 4.99 -14.78 26.00
N LYS A 178 5.29 -14.45 27.26
CA LYS A 178 6.01 -15.38 28.14
C LYS A 178 5.11 -16.53 28.59
N ASP A 179 3.89 -16.22 29.01
CA ASP A 179 2.93 -17.21 29.49
C ASP A 179 1.59 -17.07 28.77
N LEU A 180 1.46 -17.79 27.65
CA LEU A 180 0.23 -17.81 26.87
C LEU A 180 -0.92 -18.55 27.60
N ASN A 181 -0.60 -19.51 28.46
CA ASN A 181 -1.61 -20.31 29.17
C ASN A 181 -2.34 -19.45 30.20
N ASN A 182 -1.61 -18.65 30.97
CA ASN A 182 -2.21 -17.73 31.93
C ASN A 182 -3.10 -16.67 31.25
N LEU A 183 -2.74 -16.23 30.03
CA LEU A 183 -3.63 -15.37 29.24
C LEU A 183 -4.90 -16.06 28.77
N LYS A 184 -4.81 -17.33 28.35
CA LYS A 184 -5.98 -18.11 27.92
C LYS A 184 -6.93 -18.33 29.09
N ILE A 185 -6.41 -18.75 30.24
CA ILE A 185 -7.19 -18.92 31.49
C ILE A 185 -7.86 -17.61 31.88
N TYR A 186 -7.12 -16.49 31.84
CA TYR A 186 -7.68 -15.17 32.11
C TYR A 186 -8.83 -14.79 31.17
N ASP A 187 -8.66 -15.00 29.85
CA ASP A 187 -9.70 -14.74 28.86
C ASP A 187 -10.94 -15.64 29.06
N GLU A 188 -10.74 -16.93 29.36
CA GLU A 188 -11.81 -17.91 29.61
C GLU A 188 -12.64 -17.57 30.85
N ILE A 189 -11.99 -17.11 31.93
CA ILE A 189 -12.69 -16.67 33.14
C ILE A 189 -13.54 -15.44 32.84
N ILE A 190 -12.98 -14.45 32.13
CA ILE A 190 -13.73 -13.26 31.76
C ILE A 190 -14.91 -13.63 30.84
N TYR A 191 -14.69 -14.51 29.88
CA TYR A 191 -15.74 -14.91 28.94
C TYR A 191 -16.86 -15.70 29.62
N SER A 192 -16.51 -16.72 30.42
CA SER A 192 -17.48 -17.55 31.14
C SER A 192 -18.34 -16.71 32.08
N VAL A 193 -17.74 -15.88 32.94
CA VAL A 193 -18.48 -15.03 33.89
C VAL A 193 -19.37 -14.00 33.17
N ASN A 194 -18.95 -13.48 32.01
CA ASN A 194 -19.77 -12.55 31.22
C ASN A 194 -20.96 -13.21 30.51
N LEU A 195 -20.88 -14.52 30.23
CA LEU A 195 -22.00 -15.28 29.70
C LEU A 195 -23.01 -15.68 30.78
N GLU A 196 -22.57 -15.77 32.03
CA GLU A 196 -23.45 -16.11 33.13
C GLU A 196 -24.55 -15.05 33.34
N LYS A 197 -25.76 -15.57 33.50
CA LYS A 197 -26.98 -14.81 33.83
C LYS A 197 -27.66 -15.47 35.03
N PRO A 198 -27.14 -15.24 36.24
CA PRO A 198 -27.73 -15.77 37.45
C PRO A 198 -29.17 -15.24 37.62
N GLU A 199 -30.12 -16.14 37.85
CA GLU A 199 -31.55 -15.81 38.01
C GLU A 199 -31.85 -15.03 39.31
N PHE A 200 -30.90 -15.03 40.25
CA PHE A 200 -31.02 -14.43 41.58
C PHE A 200 -30.50 -12.99 41.66
N ILE A 201 -30.03 -12.40 40.55
CA ILE A 201 -29.43 -11.06 40.54
C ILE A 201 -30.22 -10.16 39.62
N ASP A 202 -30.62 -8.99 40.14
CA ASP A 202 -31.26 -7.96 39.35
C ASP A 202 -30.29 -7.37 38.32
N SER A 203 -30.86 -6.91 37.20
CA SER A 203 -30.08 -6.35 36.09
C SER A 203 -29.17 -5.17 36.47
N SER A 204 -29.46 -4.46 37.57
CA SER A 204 -28.64 -3.36 38.10
C SER A 204 -27.36 -3.85 38.79
N ASP A 205 -27.40 -5.02 39.41
CA ASP A 205 -26.33 -5.52 40.29
C ASP A 205 -25.44 -6.56 39.57
N LEU A 206 -25.85 -6.95 38.37
CA LEU A 206 -25.17 -7.96 37.55
C LEU A 206 -23.72 -7.58 37.20
N GLU A 207 -23.43 -6.30 36.93
CA GLU A 207 -22.06 -5.87 36.61
C GLU A 207 -21.12 -5.96 37.80
N ASP A 208 -21.59 -5.59 38.99
CA ASP A 208 -20.77 -5.63 40.21
C ASP A 208 -20.56 -7.07 40.68
N TRP A 209 -21.59 -7.91 40.60
CA TRP A 209 -21.42 -9.35 40.83
C TRP A 209 -20.41 -9.99 39.87
N ARG A 210 -20.43 -9.62 38.58
CA ARG A 210 -19.45 -10.13 37.60
C ARG A 210 -18.02 -9.72 37.98
N LYS A 211 -17.81 -8.46 38.38
CA LYS A 211 -16.49 -7.99 38.84
C LYS A 211 -16.01 -8.80 40.05
N ASP A 212 -16.88 -9.00 41.04
CA ASP A 212 -16.54 -9.75 42.25
C ASP A 212 -16.23 -11.22 41.95
N LYS A 213 -17.03 -11.86 41.08
CA LYS A 213 -16.80 -13.25 40.68
C LYS A 213 -15.50 -13.41 39.89
N ILE A 214 -15.21 -12.50 38.95
CA ILE A 214 -13.94 -12.48 38.21
C ILE A 214 -12.79 -12.33 39.19
N ASN A 215 -12.86 -11.37 40.12
CA ASN A 215 -11.79 -11.12 41.07
C ASN A 215 -11.53 -12.35 41.95
N LYS A 216 -12.56 -12.94 42.56
CA LYS A 216 -12.41 -14.16 43.39
C LYS A 216 -11.77 -15.31 42.62
N THR A 217 -12.26 -15.57 41.41
CA THR A 217 -11.75 -16.68 40.58
C THR A 217 -10.30 -16.45 40.15
N LEU A 218 -9.93 -15.22 39.83
CA LEU A 218 -8.55 -14.86 39.49
C LEU A 218 -7.63 -14.88 40.71
N GLU A 219 -8.12 -14.54 41.90
CA GLU A 219 -7.36 -14.58 43.16
C GLU A 219 -7.04 -16.03 43.56
N GLU A 220 -8.02 -16.93 43.44
CA GLU A 220 -7.85 -18.38 43.69
C GLU A 220 -6.76 -19.00 42.80
N LEU A 221 -6.62 -18.50 41.56
CA LEU A 221 -5.61 -18.94 40.60
C LEU A 221 -4.28 -18.17 40.70
N GLY A 222 -4.17 -17.23 41.64
CA GLY A 222 -2.96 -16.42 41.84
C GLY A 222 -2.67 -15.41 40.71
N LEU A 223 -3.67 -15.11 39.89
CA LEU A 223 -3.55 -14.16 38.76
C LEU A 223 -3.78 -12.70 39.19
N ILE A 224 -4.39 -12.49 40.35
CA ILE A 224 -4.47 -11.19 41.03
C ILE A 224 -4.07 -11.32 42.50
N ASP A 225 -3.62 -10.23 43.11
CA ASP A 225 -3.38 -10.13 44.55
C ASP A 225 -4.67 -9.84 45.34
N LYS A 226 -4.60 -9.93 46.67
CA LYS A 226 -5.71 -9.64 47.60
C LYS A 226 -6.25 -8.20 47.50
N PHE A 227 -5.52 -7.32 46.83
CA PHE A 227 -5.87 -5.91 46.62
C PHE A 227 -6.45 -5.68 45.21
N GLY A 228 -6.61 -6.73 44.40
CA GLY A 228 -7.15 -6.68 43.04
C GLY A 228 -6.12 -6.32 41.95
N HIS A 229 -4.82 -6.31 42.26
CA HIS A 229 -3.79 -6.06 41.24
C HIS A 229 -3.40 -7.34 40.52
N LEU A 230 -3.40 -7.27 39.18
CA LEU A 230 -2.88 -8.34 38.33
C LEU A 230 -1.44 -8.71 38.67
N ASP A 231 -1.16 -10.01 38.60
CA ASP A 231 0.19 -10.55 38.65
C ASP A 231 1.10 -9.79 37.67
N ARG A 232 2.36 -9.58 38.08
CA ARG A 232 3.32 -8.79 37.30
C ARG A 232 3.63 -9.42 35.96
N GLY A 233 3.61 -10.76 35.87
CA GLY A 233 3.75 -11.52 34.63
C GLY A 233 2.53 -11.30 33.73
N LEU A 234 1.34 -11.61 34.24
CA LEU A 234 0.08 -11.46 33.51
C LEU A 234 -0.13 -10.02 32.99
N LYS A 235 0.15 -9.01 33.81
CA LYS A 235 0.07 -7.60 33.42
C LYS A 235 1.01 -7.24 32.27
N LYS A 236 2.23 -7.79 32.26
CA LYS A 236 3.19 -7.59 31.16
C LYS A 236 2.72 -8.28 29.89
N ASP A 237 2.23 -9.51 30.02
CA ASP A 237 1.76 -10.32 28.90
C ASP A 237 0.50 -9.70 28.25
N LEU A 238 -0.44 -9.18 29.05
CA LEU A 238 -1.60 -8.41 28.56
C LEU A 238 -1.17 -7.16 27.78
N LYS A 239 -0.16 -6.43 28.29
CA LYS A 239 0.37 -5.24 27.62
C LYS A 239 1.06 -5.58 26.31
N GLU A 240 1.82 -6.68 26.27
CA GLU A 240 2.49 -7.11 25.04
C GLU A 240 1.47 -7.64 24.01
N ARG A 241 0.43 -8.36 24.45
CA ARG A 241 -0.70 -8.77 23.60
C ARG A 241 -1.35 -7.57 22.91
N GLU A 242 -1.66 -6.51 23.65
CA GLU A 242 -2.24 -5.30 23.07
C GLU A 242 -1.27 -4.57 22.14
N LYS A 243 0.03 -4.59 22.43
CA LYS A 243 1.06 -4.07 21.53
C LYS A 243 1.15 -4.87 20.22
N ILE A 244 1.02 -6.20 20.28
CA ILE A 244 0.96 -7.07 19.10
C ILE A 244 -0.28 -6.74 18.27
N LYS A 245 -1.47 -6.68 18.88
CA LYS A 245 -2.71 -6.31 18.18
C LYS A 245 -2.61 -4.93 17.51
N THR A 246 -2.10 -3.94 18.22
CA THR A 246 -2.07 -2.54 17.75
C THR A 246 -0.93 -2.20 16.79
N LYS A 247 0.22 -2.89 16.83
CA LYS A 247 1.38 -2.60 15.97
C LYS A 247 1.72 -3.67 14.96
N ILE A 248 1.24 -4.89 15.15
CA ILE A 248 1.49 -6.00 14.23
C ILE A 248 0.22 -6.28 13.46
N PHE A 249 -0.84 -6.76 14.15
CA PHE A 249 -2.07 -7.16 13.46
C PHE A 249 -2.73 -5.99 12.73
N ALA A 250 -2.85 -4.84 13.40
CA ALA A 250 -3.44 -3.65 12.80
C ALA A 250 -2.62 -3.07 11.62
N ASP A 251 -1.35 -3.44 11.47
CA ASP A 251 -0.48 -2.96 10.38
C ASP A 251 -0.32 -3.96 9.22
N ILE A 252 -0.88 -5.18 9.31
CA ILE A 252 -0.86 -6.17 8.21
C ILE A 252 -1.53 -5.62 6.96
N ALA A 253 -2.82 -5.25 7.03
CA ALA A 253 -3.53 -4.74 5.86
C ALA A 253 -2.92 -3.44 5.29
N PRO A 254 -2.56 -2.43 6.11
CA PRO A 254 -1.80 -1.27 5.64
C PRO A 254 -0.50 -1.65 4.91
N SER A 255 0.26 -2.63 5.40
CA SER A 255 1.50 -3.07 4.76
C SER A 255 1.27 -3.68 3.38
N LEU A 256 0.27 -4.58 3.28
CA LEU A 256 -0.08 -5.24 2.02
C LEU A 256 -0.53 -4.24 0.97
N ILE A 257 -1.46 -3.34 1.31
CA ILE A 257 -1.99 -2.38 0.33
C ILE A 257 -0.96 -1.33 -0.08
N LEU A 258 -0.10 -0.87 0.84
CA LEU A 258 1.00 0.05 0.52
C LEU A 258 1.98 -0.61 -0.46
N TRP A 259 2.33 -1.88 -0.21
CA TRP A 259 3.17 -2.64 -1.13
C TRP A 259 2.51 -2.77 -2.52
N ASP A 260 1.26 -3.20 -2.59
CA ASP A 260 0.62 -3.46 -3.88
C ASP A 260 0.41 -2.16 -4.70
N ILE A 261 0.06 -1.05 -4.04
CA ILE A 261 -0.04 0.26 -4.70
C ILE A 261 1.34 0.76 -5.14
N SER A 262 2.37 0.64 -4.31
CA SER A 262 3.72 1.06 -4.68
C SER A 262 4.26 0.22 -5.84
N LYS A 263 4.06 -1.10 -5.81
CA LYS A 263 4.36 -2.02 -6.91
C LYS A 263 3.60 -1.63 -8.17
N TYR A 264 2.31 -1.27 -8.07
CA TYR A 264 1.51 -0.79 -9.19
C TYR A 264 2.15 0.43 -9.86
N TYR A 265 2.49 1.46 -9.09
CA TYR A 265 3.12 2.67 -9.62
C TYR A 265 4.51 2.39 -10.23
N LEU A 266 5.31 1.55 -9.59
CA LEU A 266 6.66 1.21 -10.04
C LEU A 266 6.66 0.34 -11.31
N CYS A 267 5.69 -0.55 -11.47
CA CYS A 267 5.70 -1.59 -12.52
C CYS A 267 4.82 -1.26 -13.73
N THR A 268 4.13 -0.12 -13.73
CA THR A 268 3.27 0.31 -14.83
C THR A 268 3.76 1.60 -15.47
N SER A 269 3.30 1.90 -16.68
CA SER A 269 3.54 3.17 -17.36
C SER A 269 2.49 4.23 -16.98
N GLN A 270 2.84 5.51 -17.06
CA GLN A 270 1.92 6.61 -16.83
C GLN A 270 0.66 6.52 -17.70
N ASP A 271 0.81 6.16 -18.98
CA ASP A 271 -0.33 5.98 -19.90
C ASP A 271 -1.23 4.82 -19.47
N ARG A 272 -0.63 3.71 -18.99
CA ARG A 272 -1.40 2.57 -18.46
C ARG A 272 -2.27 3.00 -17.29
N ARG A 273 -1.69 3.76 -16.36
CA ARG A 273 -2.40 4.24 -15.16
C ARG A 273 -3.51 5.25 -15.46
N LYS A 274 -3.43 5.97 -16.59
CA LYS A 274 -4.44 6.97 -17.01
C LYS A 274 -5.57 6.39 -17.86
N ARG A 275 -5.26 5.44 -18.76
CA ARG A 275 -6.17 5.02 -19.83
C ARG A 275 -6.79 3.64 -19.63
N TYR A 276 -6.17 2.77 -18.83
CA TYR A 276 -6.60 1.38 -18.69
C TYR A 276 -7.13 1.10 -17.27
N GLY A 277 -8.05 0.15 -17.18
CA GLY A 277 -8.55 -0.35 -15.90
C GLY A 277 -7.41 -0.87 -15.04
N SER A 278 -7.48 -0.58 -13.75
CA SER A 278 -6.47 -0.95 -12.77
C SER A 278 -7.07 -1.85 -11.68
N PRO A 279 -6.25 -2.66 -10.98
CA PRO A 279 -6.70 -3.41 -9.80
C PRO A 279 -7.19 -2.49 -8.67
N PHE A 280 -6.86 -1.19 -8.76
CA PHE A 280 -7.31 -0.11 -7.90
C PHE A 280 -8.16 0.89 -8.71
N PRO A 281 -9.49 0.71 -8.80
CA PRO A 281 -10.34 1.64 -9.53
C PRO A 281 -10.16 3.09 -9.04
N TYR A 282 -10.26 4.07 -9.95
CA TYR A 282 -10.09 5.50 -9.63
C TYR A 282 -8.75 5.88 -8.96
N ILE A 283 -7.73 5.03 -9.05
CA ILE A 283 -6.37 5.38 -8.66
C ILE A 283 -5.85 6.51 -9.54
N ARG A 284 -5.14 7.47 -8.95
CA ARG A 284 -4.55 8.57 -9.72
C ARG A 284 -3.38 8.07 -10.56
N GLY A 285 -3.27 8.62 -11.77
CA GLY A 285 -2.16 8.30 -12.68
C GLY A 285 -0.78 8.66 -12.13
N ASP A 286 -0.67 9.78 -11.41
CA ASP A 286 0.54 10.15 -10.66
C ASP A 286 0.12 10.72 -9.30
N ILE A 287 1.06 10.71 -8.35
CA ILE A 287 0.84 11.20 -6.98
C ILE A 287 1.91 12.23 -6.58
N ASP A 288 1.45 13.27 -5.90
CA ASP A 288 2.28 14.39 -5.42
C ASP A 288 3.07 14.02 -4.15
N ARG A 289 3.92 14.95 -3.68
CA ARG A 289 4.78 14.73 -2.50
C ARG A 289 3.97 14.38 -1.24
N GLN A 290 2.82 15.01 -1.03
CA GLN A 290 2.02 14.81 0.18
C GLN A 290 1.31 13.45 0.15
N GLN A 291 0.87 13.04 -1.04
CA GLN A 291 0.33 11.70 -1.27
C GLN A 291 1.40 10.63 -1.11
N ARG A 292 2.64 10.88 -1.56
CA ARG A 292 3.75 9.91 -1.45
C ARG A 292 4.23 9.68 -0.01
N LYS A 293 4.04 10.62 0.91
CA LYS A 293 4.47 10.46 2.32
C LYS A 293 3.91 9.22 3.01
N VAL A 294 2.74 8.73 2.60
CA VAL A 294 2.15 7.52 3.21
C VAL A 294 3.00 6.26 2.98
N PHE A 295 3.90 6.28 1.99
CA PHE A 295 4.81 5.17 1.69
C PHE A 295 6.13 5.22 2.49
N GLN A 296 6.33 6.21 3.37
CA GLN A 296 7.55 6.34 4.19
C GLN A 296 7.58 5.40 5.41
N ASN A 297 6.46 4.74 5.73
CA ASN A 297 6.39 3.80 6.83
C ASN A 297 6.30 2.36 6.28
N PRO A 298 7.41 1.62 6.20
CA PRO A 298 7.43 0.33 5.53
C PRO A 298 7.07 -0.84 6.46
N HIS A 299 6.61 -0.58 7.70
CA HIS A 299 6.20 -1.57 8.70
C HIS A 299 7.12 -2.81 8.75
N THR A 300 8.43 -2.61 8.90
CA THR A 300 9.46 -3.65 8.71
C THR A 300 9.19 -4.95 9.47
N GLN A 301 8.73 -4.86 10.73
CA GLN A 301 8.40 -6.03 11.54
C GLN A 301 7.27 -6.87 10.91
N VAL A 302 6.23 -6.22 10.40
CA VAL A 302 5.08 -6.87 9.76
C VAL A 302 5.49 -7.45 8.41
N VAL A 303 6.30 -6.72 7.65
CA VAL A 303 6.83 -7.19 6.36
C VAL A 303 7.64 -8.48 6.54
N ASN A 304 8.51 -8.55 7.54
CA ASN A 304 9.30 -9.76 7.80
C ASN A 304 8.39 -10.94 8.20
N LEU A 305 7.41 -10.70 9.07
CA LEU A 305 6.43 -11.70 9.47
C LEU A 305 5.65 -12.27 8.28
N LEU A 306 5.17 -11.41 7.38
CA LEU A 306 4.46 -11.83 6.17
C LEU A 306 5.36 -12.62 5.22
N ARG A 307 6.64 -12.27 5.10
CA ARG A 307 7.60 -13.03 4.29
C ARG A 307 7.89 -14.42 4.89
N GLU A 308 7.97 -14.52 6.21
CA GLU A 308 8.33 -15.76 6.90
C GLU A 308 7.15 -16.73 7.01
N LYS A 309 6.00 -16.25 7.48
CA LYS A 309 4.82 -17.10 7.77
C LYS A 309 3.92 -17.28 6.54
N GLU A 310 3.64 -16.21 5.78
CA GLU A 310 2.76 -16.23 4.59
C GLU A 310 3.52 -16.40 3.26
N LYS A 311 4.87 -16.40 3.29
CA LYS A 311 5.72 -16.46 2.09
C LYS A 311 5.43 -15.33 1.09
N GLU A 312 4.97 -14.19 1.60
CA GLU A 312 4.64 -13.02 0.80
C GLU A 312 5.87 -12.46 0.05
N HIS A 313 5.63 -11.98 -1.17
CA HIS A 313 6.69 -11.45 -2.04
C HIS A 313 6.77 -9.93 -1.93
N ILE A 314 7.16 -9.47 -0.75
CA ILE A 314 7.17 -8.04 -0.39
C ILE A 314 8.55 -7.61 0.15
N LEU A 315 8.86 -6.31 0.10
CA LEU A 315 10.08 -5.72 0.67
C LEU A 315 9.75 -4.54 1.56
N SER A 316 10.58 -4.34 2.59
CA SER A 316 10.49 -3.19 3.48
C SER A 316 11.41 -2.09 2.97
N VAL A 317 10.88 -1.13 2.22
CA VAL A 317 11.68 -0.05 1.62
C VAL A 317 11.37 1.27 2.34
N PRO A 318 12.25 1.76 3.23
CA PRO A 318 12.01 3.01 3.99
C PRO A 318 11.77 4.23 3.09
N ASP A 319 12.54 4.37 2.01
CA ASP A 319 12.49 5.53 1.10
C ASP A 319 11.58 5.31 -0.13
N MET A 320 10.50 4.56 0.02
CA MET A 320 9.62 4.21 -1.10
C MET A 320 9.02 5.45 -1.78
N ASP A 321 8.75 6.52 -1.03
CA ASP A 321 8.29 7.81 -1.56
C ASP A 321 9.29 8.43 -2.56
N LEU A 322 10.59 8.35 -2.25
CA LEU A 322 11.67 8.83 -3.11
C LEU A 322 11.82 7.96 -4.35
N LEU A 323 11.64 6.65 -4.23
CA LEU A 323 11.66 5.73 -5.38
C LEU A 323 10.50 6.02 -6.36
N LEU A 324 9.31 6.26 -5.83
CA LEU A 324 8.14 6.65 -6.62
C LEU A 324 8.38 7.99 -7.32
N HIS A 325 8.94 8.98 -6.62
CA HIS A 325 9.33 10.25 -7.25
C HIS A 325 10.35 10.04 -8.39
N LYS A 326 11.40 9.24 -8.15
CA LYS A 326 12.40 8.89 -9.18
C LYS A 326 11.75 8.22 -10.40
N LYS A 327 10.75 7.36 -10.18
CA LYS A 327 9.97 6.71 -11.24
C LYS A 327 9.19 7.73 -12.08
N PHE A 328 8.42 8.62 -11.45
CA PHE A 328 7.63 9.62 -12.17
C PHE A 328 8.52 10.61 -12.94
N LYS A 329 9.64 11.03 -12.35
CA LYS A 329 10.62 11.89 -13.03
C LYS A 329 11.27 11.19 -14.23
N PHE A 330 11.53 9.90 -14.12
CA PHE A 330 12.05 9.10 -15.24
C PHE A 330 11.00 9.00 -16.36
N GLU A 331 9.74 8.72 -16.04
CA GLU A 331 8.64 8.71 -17.02
C GLU A 331 8.46 10.05 -17.73
N GLY A 332 8.54 11.16 -17.00
CA GLY A 332 8.49 12.49 -17.58
C GLY A 332 9.61 12.75 -18.61
N LYS A 333 10.81 12.20 -18.39
CA LYS A 333 11.95 12.35 -19.32
C LYS A 333 11.82 11.50 -20.59
N ILE A 334 11.16 10.35 -20.51
CA ILE A 334 10.98 9.45 -21.67
C ILE A 334 9.68 9.74 -22.43
N LYS A 335 8.85 10.63 -21.91
CA LYS A 335 7.63 11.07 -22.56
C LYS A 335 7.98 11.57 -23.98
N ASN A 336 7.27 11.05 -24.98
CA ASN A 336 7.48 11.31 -26.41
C ASN A 336 8.72 10.68 -27.06
N LEU A 337 9.57 9.93 -26.33
CA LEU A 337 10.75 9.29 -26.91
C LEU A 337 10.44 7.95 -27.66
N ASN A 338 9.18 7.49 -27.67
CA ASN A 338 8.76 6.20 -28.27
C ASN A 338 9.63 4.98 -27.89
N ILE A 339 10.26 5.02 -26.71
CA ILE A 339 11.13 3.94 -26.22
C ILE A 339 10.26 2.81 -25.67
N LYS A 340 10.45 1.59 -26.18
CA LYS A 340 9.84 0.39 -25.61
C LYS A 340 10.64 -0.08 -24.40
N LEU A 341 10.04 0.06 -23.21
CA LEU A 341 10.59 -0.43 -21.95
C LEU A 341 9.75 -1.59 -21.40
N ASN A 342 10.40 -2.55 -20.74
CA ASN A 342 9.69 -3.50 -19.90
C ASN A 342 9.34 -2.85 -18.56
N TYR A 343 8.18 -2.18 -18.49
CA TYR A 343 7.73 -1.49 -17.29
C TYR A 343 7.67 -2.37 -16.03
N ALA A 344 7.40 -3.68 -16.18
CA ALA A 344 7.42 -4.60 -15.05
C ALA A 344 8.83 -4.76 -14.44
N ALA A 345 9.89 -4.59 -15.25
CA ALA A 345 11.29 -4.64 -14.80
C ALA A 345 11.88 -3.27 -14.43
N VAL A 346 11.27 -2.15 -14.89
CA VAL A 346 11.70 -0.79 -14.53
C VAL A 346 11.57 -0.52 -13.03
N GLY A 347 10.45 -0.91 -12.41
CA GLY A 347 10.24 -0.78 -10.96
C GLY A 347 11.33 -1.47 -10.14
N PRO A 348 11.54 -2.80 -10.33
CA PRO A 348 12.66 -3.55 -9.76
C PRO A 348 14.03 -2.90 -9.99
N ALA A 349 14.30 -2.41 -11.21
CA ALA A 349 15.57 -1.75 -11.53
C ALA A 349 15.78 -0.47 -10.71
N ILE A 350 14.73 0.33 -10.48
CA ILE A 350 14.79 1.51 -9.62
C ILE A 350 15.05 1.11 -8.17
N VAL A 351 14.35 0.10 -7.65
CA VAL A 351 14.55 -0.38 -6.28
C VAL A 351 15.99 -0.85 -6.09
N PHE A 352 16.47 -1.76 -6.94
CA PHE A 352 17.83 -2.30 -6.85
C PHE A 352 18.92 -1.21 -6.93
N THR A 353 18.76 -0.21 -7.81
CA THR A 353 19.79 0.83 -7.97
C THR A 353 19.80 1.89 -6.86
N ASN A 354 18.82 1.87 -5.95
CA ASN A 354 18.64 2.90 -4.93
C ASN A 354 18.36 2.33 -3.53
N SER A 355 18.59 1.03 -3.32
CA SER A 355 18.42 0.38 -2.02
C SER A 355 19.51 -0.68 -1.81
N ASN A 356 19.66 -1.17 -0.58
CA ASN A 356 20.68 -2.16 -0.22
C ASN A 356 20.27 -3.61 -0.53
N TYR A 357 19.16 -3.81 -1.24
CA TYR A 357 18.67 -5.14 -1.59
C TYR A 357 19.48 -5.75 -2.74
N SER A 358 19.80 -7.04 -2.61
CA SER A 358 20.40 -7.81 -3.68
C SER A 358 19.43 -7.98 -4.85
N ILE A 359 19.98 -8.22 -6.05
CA ILE A 359 19.13 -8.43 -7.24
C ILE A 359 18.22 -9.65 -7.08
N LYS A 360 18.66 -10.67 -6.31
CA LYS A 360 17.88 -11.87 -6.00
C LYS A 360 16.65 -11.53 -5.18
N GLU A 361 16.81 -10.73 -4.12
CA GLU A 361 15.70 -10.28 -3.27
C GLU A 361 14.69 -9.44 -4.04
N VAL A 362 15.17 -8.51 -4.86
CA VAL A 362 14.30 -7.68 -5.71
C VAL A 362 13.58 -8.54 -6.76
N SER A 363 14.28 -9.48 -7.40
CA SER A 363 13.70 -10.44 -8.34
C SER A 363 12.59 -11.26 -7.70
N TYR A 364 12.83 -11.75 -6.47
CA TYR A 364 11.86 -12.53 -5.70
C TYR A 364 10.61 -11.73 -5.35
N ALA A 365 10.77 -10.51 -4.82
CA ALA A 365 9.64 -9.69 -4.40
C ALA A 365 8.77 -9.22 -5.56
N PHE A 366 9.38 -8.82 -6.67
CA PHE A 366 8.64 -8.36 -7.83
C PHE A 366 8.18 -9.49 -8.76
N LYS A 367 8.68 -10.72 -8.55
CA LYS A 367 8.46 -11.88 -9.42
C LYS A 367 8.87 -11.61 -10.87
N VAL A 368 10.03 -10.97 -11.04
CA VAL A 368 10.60 -10.60 -12.35
C VAL A 368 12.03 -11.14 -12.43
N GLY A 369 12.35 -11.88 -13.49
CA GLY A 369 13.67 -12.51 -13.62
C GLY A 369 14.84 -11.52 -13.65
N GLU A 370 15.94 -11.88 -12.99
CA GLU A 370 17.14 -11.05 -12.83
C GLU A 370 17.70 -10.51 -14.16
N LYS A 371 17.69 -11.32 -15.23
CA LYS A 371 18.17 -10.91 -16.56
C LYS A 371 17.38 -9.72 -17.11
N SER A 372 16.06 -9.69 -16.89
CA SER A 372 15.19 -8.59 -17.31
C SER A 372 15.49 -7.32 -16.52
N ILE A 373 15.73 -7.45 -15.21
CA ILE A 373 16.11 -6.34 -14.33
C ILE A 373 17.45 -5.74 -14.78
N LYS A 374 18.49 -6.57 -14.99
CA LYS A 374 19.81 -6.13 -15.46
C LYS A 374 19.73 -5.39 -16.80
N ARG A 375 18.91 -5.90 -17.73
CA ARG A 375 18.68 -5.25 -19.03
C ARG A 375 18.08 -3.86 -18.87
N GLU A 376 17.04 -3.70 -18.05
CA GLU A 376 16.43 -2.39 -17.84
C GLU A 376 17.33 -1.42 -17.08
N ILE A 377 18.17 -1.90 -16.16
CA ILE A 377 19.20 -1.04 -15.54
C ILE A 377 20.12 -0.42 -16.60
N ASN A 378 20.54 -1.22 -17.59
CA ASN A 378 21.38 -0.72 -18.67
C ASN A 378 20.64 0.25 -19.60
N ASN A 379 19.38 -0.04 -19.94
CA ASN A 379 18.53 0.89 -20.71
C ASN A 379 18.32 2.22 -19.98
N MET A 380 18.06 2.18 -18.67
CA MET A 380 17.90 3.39 -17.87
C MET A 380 19.19 4.22 -17.79
N LYS A 381 20.35 3.55 -17.70
CA LYS A 381 21.66 4.22 -17.73
C LYS A 381 21.91 4.93 -19.05
N SER A 382 21.65 4.26 -20.19
CA SER A 382 21.86 4.85 -21.52
C SER A 382 20.94 6.05 -21.79
N ILE A 383 19.70 6.02 -21.28
CA ILE A 383 18.76 7.16 -21.38
C ILE A 383 19.23 8.35 -20.51
N ARG A 384 19.79 8.09 -19.33
CA ARG A 384 20.27 9.16 -18.42
C ARG A 384 21.58 9.77 -18.88
N LYS A 385 22.49 8.96 -19.42
CA LYS A 385 23.79 9.36 -19.96
C LYS A 385 24.00 8.63 -21.30
N PRO A 386 23.63 9.26 -22.43
CA PRO A 386 23.82 8.67 -23.74
C PRO A 386 25.31 8.53 -24.07
N ASN A 387 25.80 7.28 -24.04
CA ASN A 387 27.21 6.98 -24.25
C ASN A 387 27.65 7.10 -25.72
N THR A 388 26.72 7.02 -26.67
CA THR A 388 27.02 7.09 -28.11
C THR A 388 26.64 8.45 -28.70
N LYS A 389 27.37 8.89 -29.73
CA LYS A 389 27.11 10.15 -30.45
C LYS A 389 25.69 10.16 -31.06
N ARG A 390 25.28 9.05 -31.71
CA ARG A 390 23.91 8.85 -32.22
C ARG A 390 22.81 9.00 -31.17
N SER A 391 23.02 8.47 -29.95
CA SER A 391 22.00 8.59 -28.89
C SER A 391 21.93 10.00 -28.31
N ARG A 392 23.05 10.75 -28.30
CA ARG A 392 23.06 12.18 -27.97
C ARG A 392 22.28 12.97 -29.00
N ASP A 393 22.65 12.82 -30.27
CA ASP A 393 22.03 13.53 -31.39
C ASP A 393 20.51 13.26 -31.47
N PHE A 394 20.06 12.03 -31.21
CA PHE A 394 18.64 11.68 -31.16
C PHE A 394 17.88 12.34 -30.00
N ILE A 395 18.45 12.34 -28.79
CA ILE A 395 17.81 12.97 -27.62
C ILE A 395 17.73 14.49 -27.81
N ASP A 396 18.75 15.11 -28.39
CA ASP A 396 18.79 16.55 -28.64
C ASP A 396 17.82 16.95 -29.76
N LEU A 397 17.67 16.14 -30.82
CA LEU A 397 16.66 16.32 -31.86
C LEU A 397 15.22 16.28 -31.33
N VAL A 398 14.94 15.39 -30.37
CA VAL A 398 13.59 15.27 -29.80
C VAL A 398 13.29 16.41 -28.82
N LYS A 399 14.27 16.84 -28.02
CA LYS A 399 14.10 18.00 -27.11
C LYS A 399 13.83 19.31 -27.86
N ASN A 400 14.38 19.48 -29.06
CA ASN A 400 14.18 20.70 -29.87
C ASN A 400 12.82 20.73 -30.60
N LYS A 401 12.05 19.63 -30.61
CA LYS A 401 10.72 19.54 -31.25
C LYS A 401 9.54 19.57 -30.27
N SER A 402 9.81 19.67 -28.97
CA SER A 402 8.83 19.70 -27.88
C SER A 402 8.99 20.96 -27.05
#